data_AF-A0AAN6M1X6-F1
#
_entry.id   AF-A0AAN6M1X6-F1
#
_cell.length_a   1.000
_cell.length_b   1.000
_cell.length_c   1.000
_cell.angle_alpha   90.00
_cell.angle_beta   90.00
_cell.angle_gamma   90.00
#
_symmetry.space_group_name_H-M   'P 1'
#
loop_
_entity.id
_entity.type
_entity.pdbx_description
1 polymer ?
#
loop_
_entity_poly.entity_id
_entity_poly.type
_entity_poly.pdbx_seq_one_letter_code
_entity_poly.pdbx_strand_id
1 'polypeptide(L)'
;MFGVKPPKVKTRTVAVPVRKAPHPAPSSAPEQRYKLSSPPRTKTTAAAAAASASQNNARKSVTLKSVRKRKVEAYTPLSSDDDSDSDSDSADGRKRQKISSSIEPMGLNRCLEPDHSRRIRIASPEAAITQKEGTSPTKVRRPANDKAELIHGRGVCIRWSKKYKPAFPQKGEAPVVRLQYPSSAKPERFELSMPRDPSDFNPLEDIYYTIEEIVQHYLPPDLAAELSSEADGTVRLLKRAVHKNEPQDFINTIESFNKTILANIDNGRIATVLDEKHAIPLSLVRRIVDQVYWRRVSPFAHVLKRVKGKETTYGELLAPFVHSIFQQTGLNSQSVFVDLGSGVGNVVLQSALQTGAESHGIEIMDAAAGYADDQATELRARAKLWNISLGPMTLLHGDFLESPQIDDVLRRADVVLVNNKVFPSKLNNQLLDKFLDLKLGCKVVSLASFGAGGGKHGARNENSIANLFDEERYDSGTGSVSWASESVEYFIMTKVR
;
A
#
# COMPACT_ATOMS: atom_id res chain seq x y z
N MET A 1 41.41 16.01 51.76
CA MET A 1 40.21 16.67 51.19
C MET A 1 39.24 15.59 50.74
N PHE A 2 38.14 15.40 51.46
CA PHE A 2 37.11 14.39 51.17
C PHE A 2 36.01 15.00 50.29
N GLY A 3 35.82 14.48 49.08
CA GLY A 3 34.82 14.96 48.12
C GLY A 3 33.42 14.46 48.47
N VAL A 4 32.51 15.39 48.75
CA VAL A 4 31.09 15.14 49.04
C VAL A 4 30.35 14.81 47.74
N LYS A 5 29.64 13.66 47.70
CA LYS A 5 28.79 13.27 46.57
C LYS A 5 27.43 14.00 46.62
N PRO A 6 26.85 14.41 45.48
CA PRO A 6 25.57 15.11 45.45
C PRO A 6 24.38 14.21 45.85
N PRO A 7 23.30 14.79 46.42
CA PRO A 7 22.18 14.04 46.98
C PRO A 7 21.33 13.34 45.91
N LYS A 8 20.95 12.09 46.18
CA LYS A 8 20.02 11.30 45.35
C LYS A 8 18.58 11.66 45.70
N VAL A 9 17.87 12.30 44.76
CA VAL A 9 16.42 12.55 44.87
C VAL A 9 15.68 11.23 44.64
N LYS A 10 14.87 10.81 45.62
CA LYS A 10 13.96 9.66 45.50
C LYS A 10 12.52 10.16 45.33
N THR A 11 11.93 9.92 44.17
CA THR A 11 10.53 10.22 43.89
C THR A 11 9.66 9.03 44.35
N ARG A 12 8.66 9.29 45.19
CA ARG A 12 7.67 8.28 45.64
C ARG A 12 6.29 8.67 45.12
N THR A 13 5.70 7.82 44.28
CA THR A 13 4.32 7.98 43.81
C THR A 13 3.36 7.51 44.90
N VAL A 14 2.36 8.32 45.26
CA VAL A 14 1.31 7.99 46.23
C VAL A 14 -0.03 8.06 45.52
N ALA A 15 -0.80 6.97 45.55
CA ALA A 15 -2.15 6.93 45.00
C ALA A 15 -3.13 7.58 45.99
N VAL A 16 -3.87 8.60 45.51
CA VAL A 16 -4.93 9.26 46.28
C VAL A 16 -6.29 8.79 45.75
N PRO A 17 -7.15 8.17 46.58
CA PRO A 17 -8.46 7.71 46.13
C PRO A 17 -9.43 8.89 45.94
N VAL A 18 -9.93 9.06 44.71
CA VAL A 18 -10.97 10.04 44.36
C VAL A 18 -12.36 9.45 44.68
N ARG A 19 -13.08 10.06 45.61
CA ARG A 19 -14.48 9.72 45.92
C ARG A 19 -15.40 10.26 44.80
N LYS A 20 -16.16 9.36 44.15
CA LYS A 20 -17.23 9.73 43.21
C LYS A 20 -18.51 10.08 43.96
N ALA A 21 -19.10 11.24 43.66
CA ALA A 21 -20.42 11.64 44.14
C ALA A 21 -21.53 10.96 43.30
N PRO A 22 -22.69 10.60 43.90
CA PRO A 22 -23.78 9.92 43.20
C PRO A 22 -24.62 10.88 42.33
N HIS A 23 -24.97 10.42 41.12
CA HIS A 23 -25.89 11.10 40.21
C HIS A 23 -27.36 10.89 40.63
N PRO A 24 -28.23 11.91 40.48
CA PRO A 24 -29.66 11.81 40.79
C PRO A 24 -30.45 11.06 39.70
N ALA A 25 -31.50 10.34 40.14
CA ALA A 25 -32.41 9.55 39.31
C ALA A 25 -33.34 10.44 38.44
N PRO A 26 -33.69 10.03 37.21
CA PRO A 26 -34.62 10.76 36.37
C PRO A 26 -36.09 10.46 36.73
N SER A 27 -36.88 11.54 36.82
CA SER A 27 -38.32 11.57 37.07
C SER A 27 -39.15 11.06 35.89
N SER A 28 -40.19 10.29 36.20
CA SER A 28 -41.28 9.84 35.33
C SER A 28 -42.12 10.99 34.74
N ALA A 29 -42.56 10.86 33.49
CA ALA A 29 -43.63 11.66 32.88
C ALA A 29 -44.89 10.78 32.64
N PRO A 30 -46.11 11.36 32.65
CA PRO A 30 -47.35 10.64 32.93
C PRO A 30 -48.06 10.09 31.68
N GLU A 31 -48.69 8.92 31.81
CA GLU A 31 -49.58 8.34 30.79
C GLU A 31 -51.04 8.81 30.96
N GLN A 32 -51.62 9.31 29.86
CA GLN A 32 -53.04 9.57 29.71
C GLN A 32 -53.78 8.28 29.28
N ARG A 33 -54.52 7.72 30.25
CA ARG A 33 -55.94 7.29 30.17
C ARG A 33 -56.53 7.18 28.75
N TYR A 34 -56.77 5.95 28.26
CA TYR A 34 -58.08 5.42 27.82
C TYR A 34 -57.97 3.90 27.54
N LYS A 35 -58.80 3.11 28.24
CA LYS A 35 -59.03 1.68 28.02
C LYS A 35 -60.12 1.48 26.96
N LEU A 36 -60.05 0.44 26.14
CA LEU A 36 -61.21 -0.36 25.69
C LEU A 36 -60.77 -1.71 25.08
N SER A 37 -61.15 -2.77 25.81
CA SER A 37 -61.53 -4.16 25.46
C SER A 37 -61.21 -4.79 24.09
N SER A 38 -60.58 -5.96 24.13
CA SER A 38 -60.76 -7.16 23.26
C SER A 38 -62.05 -7.93 23.67
N PRO A 39 -62.56 -9.03 23.01
CA PRO A 39 -61.96 -10.01 22.06
C PRO A 39 -63.01 -10.47 20.96
N PRO A 40 -63.06 -11.70 20.34
CA PRO A 40 -62.13 -12.84 20.27
C PRO A 40 -61.89 -13.49 18.87
N ARG A 41 -60.95 -14.46 18.89
CA ARG A 41 -60.54 -15.52 17.93
C ARG A 41 -61.64 -16.20 17.08
N THR A 42 -61.24 -16.68 15.89
CA THR A 42 -61.45 -18.07 15.41
C THR A 42 -60.42 -18.47 14.33
N LYS A 43 -60.08 -19.78 14.29
CA LYS A 43 -59.17 -20.48 13.35
C LYS A 43 -59.99 -21.23 12.30
N THR A 44 -59.43 -21.49 11.10
CA THR A 44 -59.49 -22.74 10.25
C THR A 44 -59.02 -22.40 8.81
N THR A 45 -57.87 -22.89 8.32
CA THR A 45 -57.57 -24.12 7.55
C THR A 45 -58.01 -24.18 6.06
N ALA A 46 -56.99 -24.34 5.21
CA ALA A 46 -56.88 -25.25 4.04
C ALA A 46 -57.29 -24.83 2.60
N ALA A 47 -56.27 -24.92 1.72
CA ALA A 47 -56.22 -25.61 0.42
C ALA A 47 -56.71 -24.96 -0.91
N ALA A 48 -55.69 -24.71 -1.76
CA ALA A 48 -55.47 -25.25 -3.11
C ALA A 48 -56.23 -24.72 -4.38
N ALA A 49 -55.37 -24.45 -5.38
CA ALA A 49 -55.50 -24.76 -6.81
C ALA A 49 -55.98 -23.70 -7.84
N ALA A 50 -55.00 -23.32 -8.67
CA ALA A 50 -54.99 -23.34 -10.15
C ALA A 50 -55.57 -22.19 -11.00
N ALA A 51 -54.63 -21.62 -11.77
CA ALA A 51 -54.66 -21.25 -13.20
C ALA A 51 -55.61 -20.11 -13.67
N SER A 52 -55.02 -19.06 -14.26
CA SER A 52 -54.94 -18.88 -15.72
C SER A 52 -54.39 -17.48 -16.10
N ALA A 53 -53.90 -17.39 -17.34
CA ALA A 53 -53.05 -16.34 -17.88
C ALA A 53 -53.74 -14.99 -18.14
N SER A 54 -52.96 -13.89 -18.18
CA SER A 54 -52.99 -12.92 -19.28
C SER A 54 -51.86 -11.88 -19.15
N GLN A 55 -51.30 -11.53 -20.30
CA GLN A 55 -50.33 -10.45 -20.50
C GLN A 55 -50.96 -9.08 -20.22
N ASN A 56 -50.21 -8.16 -19.61
CA ASN A 56 -49.97 -6.85 -20.22
C ASN A 56 -48.94 -5.98 -19.47
N ASN A 57 -48.26 -5.16 -20.29
CA ASN A 57 -47.28 -4.13 -19.97
C ASN A 57 -47.66 -3.19 -18.82
N ALA A 58 -46.70 -2.87 -17.93
CA ALA A 58 -46.51 -1.51 -17.42
C ALA A 58 -45.20 -1.34 -16.62
N ARG A 59 -44.54 -0.23 -16.92
CA ARG A 59 -43.42 0.42 -16.22
C ARG A 59 -43.58 0.46 -14.69
N LYS A 60 -42.48 0.29 -13.94
CA LYS A 60 -42.19 0.94 -12.63
C LYS A 60 -40.79 0.53 -12.12
N SER A 61 -39.86 1.47 -12.03
CA SER A 61 -39.38 2.11 -10.79
C SER A 61 -38.75 1.14 -9.77
N VAL A 62 -37.42 1.18 -9.66
CA VAL A 62 -36.66 0.44 -8.64
C VAL A 62 -36.61 1.28 -7.36
N THR A 63 -37.27 0.76 -6.33
CA THR A 63 -37.31 1.32 -4.97
C THR A 63 -36.06 0.90 -4.19
N LEU A 64 -35.41 1.90 -3.58
CA LEU A 64 -34.27 1.79 -2.67
C LEU A 64 -34.60 0.95 -1.43
N LYS A 65 -33.78 -0.07 -1.14
CA LYS A 65 -33.80 -0.77 0.16
C LYS A 65 -32.86 -0.08 1.14
N SER A 66 -33.47 0.54 2.15
CA SER A 66 -32.86 1.08 3.36
C SER A 66 -32.08 0.01 4.13
N VAL A 67 -30.78 0.26 4.36
CA VAL A 67 -29.92 -0.55 5.23
C VAL A 67 -30.03 -0.01 6.66
N ARG A 68 -30.54 -0.85 7.56
CA ARG A 68 -30.64 -0.58 9.00
C ARG A 68 -29.26 -0.67 9.67
N LYS A 69 -28.89 0.39 10.37
CA LYS A 69 -27.73 0.49 11.28
C LYS A 69 -27.88 -0.52 12.43
N ARG A 70 -26.85 -1.36 12.68
CA ARG A 70 -26.71 -2.12 13.94
C ARG A 70 -25.87 -1.34 14.94
N LYS A 71 -26.29 -1.46 16.20
CA LYS A 71 -25.84 -0.78 17.41
C LYS A 71 -24.57 -1.46 17.94
N VAL A 72 -23.58 -0.65 18.31
CA VAL A 72 -22.29 -1.04 18.91
C VAL A 72 -22.49 -1.29 20.41
N GLU A 73 -21.96 -2.39 20.94
CA GLU A 73 -21.79 -2.61 22.38
C GLU A 73 -20.32 -2.41 22.77
N ALA A 74 -20.13 -1.72 23.88
CA ALA A 74 -18.84 -1.34 24.44
C ALA A 74 -18.23 -2.49 25.27
N TYR A 75 -16.92 -2.69 25.17
CA TYR A 75 -16.17 -3.56 26.06
C TYR A 75 -15.03 -2.79 26.73
N THR A 76 -15.01 -2.83 28.07
CA THR A 76 -14.00 -2.23 28.96
C THR A 76 -12.84 -3.21 29.20
N PRO A 77 -11.59 -2.75 29.42
CA PRO A 77 -10.40 -3.59 29.44
C PRO A 77 -10.09 -4.16 30.83
N LEU A 78 -9.49 -5.35 30.88
CA LEU A 78 -8.87 -5.91 32.09
C LEU A 78 -7.41 -6.26 31.83
N SER A 79 -6.62 -6.07 32.88
CA SER A 79 -5.16 -5.99 32.98
C SER A 79 -4.48 -7.34 33.28
N SER A 80 -3.22 -7.44 32.82
CA SER A 80 -2.01 -8.03 33.45
C SER A 80 -1.89 -9.53 33.82
N ASP A 81 -0.84 -10.12 33.23
CA ASP A 81 0.26 -10.93 33.80
C ASP A 81 0.22 -12.48 33.86
N ASP A 82 1.38 -13.01 33.41
CA ASP A 82 2.19 -14.20 33.73
C ASP A 82 1.81 -15.67 33.39
N ASP A 83 2.76 -16.24 32.62
CA ASP A 83 3.49 -17.51 32.76
C ASP A 83 2.97 -18.91 32.33
N SER A 84 3.93 -19.57 31.67
CA SER A 84 4.27 -21.01 31.63
C SER A 84 3.58 -21.96 30.63
N ASP A 85 4.46 -22.67 29.91
CA ASP A 85 4.19 -23.74 28.96
C ASP A 85 3.56 -24.97 29.62
N SER A 86 2.49 -25.50 29.01
CA SER A 86 2.18 -26.92 29.03
C SER A 86 1.38 -27.30 27.78
N ASP A 87 1.95 -28.21 26.99
CA ASP A 87 1.28 -28.84 25.86
C ASP A 87 0.11 -29.71 26.37
N SER A 88 -1.11 -29.38 25.94
CA SER A 88 -2.20 -30.36 25.90
C SER A 88 -3.04 -30.13 24.65
N ASP A 89 -3.15 -31.20 23.86
CA ASP A 89 -3.99 -31.29 22.68
C ASP A 89 -5.46 -31.02 23.03
N SER A 90 -6.01 -29.94 22.51
CA SER A 90 -7.46 -29.76 22.40
C SER A 90 -7.80 -28.90 21.18
N ALA A 91 -8.60 -29.50 20.31
CA ALA A 91 -9.11 -28.92 19.09
C ALA A 91 -10.10 -27.77 19.38
N ASP A 92 -9.61 -26.53 19.36
CA ASP A 92 -10.43 -25.38 18.97
C ASP A 92 -9.55 -24.30 18.33
N GLY A 93 -9.86 -23.99 17.08
CA GLY A 93 -9.01 -23.21 16.18
C GLY A 93 -9.11 -21.72 16.41
N ARG A 94 -8.17 -21.15 17.17
CA ARG A 94 -7.84 -19.72 17.09
C ARG A 94 -6.37 -19.55 16.72
N LYS A 95 -6.11 -19.50 15.41
CA LYS A 95 -4.79 -19.17 14.84
C LYS A 95 -4.34 -17.81 15.33
N ARG A 96 -3.29 -17.78 16.15
CA ARG A 96 -2.42 -16.61 16.38
C ARG A 96 -1.94 -16.11 15.01
N GLN A 97 -2.42 -14.94 14.57
CA GLN A 97 -2.02 -14.28 13.34
C GLN A 97 -0.54 -13.87 13.42
N LYS A 98 0.31 -14.54 12.65
CA LYS A 98 1.64 -14.07 12.30
C LYS A 98 1.49 -12.98 11.24
N ILE A 99 2.17 -11.85 11.43
CA ILE A 99 2.19 -10.72 10.51
C ILE A 99 3.05 -11.13 9.30
N SER A 100 2.38 -11.58 8.24
CA SER A 100 2.94 -11.81 6.91
C SER A 100 2.95 -10.50 6.11
N SER A 101 4.03 -10.25 5.38
CA SER A 101 4.15 -9.08 4.49
C SER A 101 3.42 -9.27 3.14
N SER A 102 2.82 -10.43 2.89
CA SER A 102 1.74 -10.58 1.89
C SER A 102 0.42 -10.71 2.62
N ILE A 103 -0.34 -9.61 2.69
CA ILE A 103 -1.63 -9.55 3.39
C ILE A 103 -2.81 -10.00 2.53
N GLU A 104 -2.57 -10.31 1.26
CA GLU A 104 -3.65 -10.79 0.38
C GLU A 104 -3.57 -12.30 0.24
N PRO A 105 -4.65 -13.03 0.56
CA PRO A 105 -4.80 -14.39 0.09
C PRO A 105 -4.57 -14.41 -1.42
N MET A 106 -3.83 -15.40 -1.92
CA MET A 106 -3.50 -15.54 -3.36
C MET A 106 -4.72 -15.42 -4.30
N GLY A 107 -5.94 -15.60 -3.79
CA GLY A 107 -7.19 -15.47 -4.56
C GLY A 107 -7.79 -14.06 -4.69
N LEU A 108 -7.32 -13.03 -3.94
CA LEU A 108 -7.98 -11.73 -3.96
C LEU A 108 -7.57 -10.86 -5.18
N ASN A 109 -6.33 -11.01 -5.66
CA ASN A 109 -5.80 -10.39 -6.89
C ASN A 109 -6.32 -8.98 -7.17
N ARG A 110 -6.36 -8.11 -6.16
CA ARG A 110 -6.94 -6.78 -6.33
C ARG A 110 -6.15 -6.00 -7.37
N CYS A 111 -6.83 -5.59 -8.44
CA CYS A 111 -6.25 -4.80 -9.53
C CYS A 111 -7.00 -3.47 -9.63
N LEU A 112 -6.34 -2.48 -10.20
CA LEU A 112 -7.06 -1.33 -10.74
C LEU A 112 -7.82 -1.75 -12.01
N GLU A 113 -8.73 -0.91 -12.47
CA GLU A 113 -9.41 -1.14 -13.75
C GLU A 113 -8.38 -1.33 -14.88
N PRO A 114 -8.58 -2.30 -15.79
CA PRO A 114 -7.68 -2.55 -16.91
C PRO A 114 -7.46 -1.31 -17.79
N ASP A 115 -6.20 -0.93 -17.98
CA ASP A 115 -5.80 0.13 -18.90
C ASP A 115 -5.25 -0.46 -20.20
N HIS A 116 -6.11 -0.54 -21.21
CA HIS A 116 -5.76 -1.08 -22.53
C HIS A 116 -4.83 -0.18 -23.34
N SER A 117 -4.66 1.09 -22.95
CA SER A 117 -3.68 1.99 -23.57
C SER A 117 -2.27 1.74 -23.04
N ARG A 118 -2.16 1.07 -21.89
CA ARG A 118 -0.90 0.74 -21.25
C ARG A 118 -0.38 -0.63 -21.70
N ARG A 119 0.90 -0.65 -22.08
CA ARG A 119 1.69 -1.88 -22.19
C ARG A 119 2.44 -2.14 -20.88
N ILE A 120 2.18 -3.29 -20.26
CA ILE A 120 2.86 -3.67 -19.01
C ILE A 120 4.26 -4.20 -19.27
N ARG A 121 4.45 -5.03 -20.29
CA ARG A 121 5.77 -5.56 -20.62
C ARG A 121 6.70 -4.48 -21.16
N ILE A 122 7.98 -4.48 -20.74
CA ILE A 122 9.00 -3.64 -21.37
C ILE A 122 9.14 -4.05 -22.84
N ALA A 123 9.13 -3.07 -23.75
CA ALA A 123 9.37 -3.32 -25.16
C ALA A 123 10.79 -3.89 -25.37
N SER A 124 10.88 -5.01 -26.10
CA SER A 124 12.18 -5.51 -26.56
C SER A 124 12.91 -4.42 -27.36
N PRO A 125 14.24 -4.32 -27.28
CA PRO A 125 15.01 -3.33 -28.04
C PRO A 125 14.68 -3.29 -29.54
N GLU A 126 14.34 -4.44 -30.13
CA GLU A 126 13.93 -4.57 -31.54
C GLU A 126 12.60 -3.88 -31.86
N ALA A 127 11.64 -3.84 -30.93
CA ALA A 127 10.35 -3.17 -31.11
C ALA A 127 10.46 -1.63 -31.00
N ALA A 128 11.53 -1.13 -30.38
CA ALA A 128 11.80 0.32 -30.32
C ALA A 128 12.40 0.88 -31.62
N ILE A 129 12.92 0.00 -32.50
CA ILE A 129 13.49 0.36 -33.79
C ILE A 129 12.38 0.56 -34.83
N THR A 130 11.35 -0.28 -34.82
CA THR A 130 10.22 -0.21 -35.77
C THR A 130 9.25 0.96 -35.53
N GLN A 131 9.22 1.56 -34.33
CA GLN A 131 8.40 2.76 -34.07
C GLN A 131 9.08 4.10 -34.41
N LYS A 132 10.35 4.10 -34.84
CA LYS A 132 11.15 5.31 -35.07
C LYS A 132 11.44 5.63 -36.55
N GLU A 133 10.76 4.99 -37.50
CA GLU A 133 10.94 5.32 -38.92
C GLU A 133 10.07 6.50 -39.42
N GLY A 134 9.34 7.20 -38.54
CA GLY A 134 8.40 8.25 -38.93
C GLY A 134 8.69 9.70 -38.51
N THR A 135 9.69 9.98 -37.68
CA THR A 135 9.93 11.35 -37.19
C THR A 135 11.41 11.71 -37.08
N SER A 136 11.75 12.86 -37.66
CA SER A 136 13.06 13.50 -37.72
C SER A 136 13.75 13.58 -36.34
N PRO A 137 15.10 13.52 -36.27
CA PRO A 137 15.80 13.34 -35.01
C PRO A 137 15.90 14.68 -34.25
N THR A 138 14.90 15.00 -33.44
CA THR A 138 15.11 15.92 -32.31
C THR A 138 15.98 15.20 -31.27
N LYS A 139 17.13 15.79 -30.94
CA LYS A 139 18.05 15.33 -29.89
C LYS A 139 17.33 15.37 -28.53
N VAL A 140 16.57 14.32 -28.22
CA VAL A 140 16.19 14.01 -26.85
C VAL A 140 17.48 13.64 -26.13
N ARG A 141 17.96 14.54 -25.27
CA ARG A 141 19.03 14.27 -24.30
C ARG A 141 18.63 12.99 -23.55
N ARG A 142 19.31 11.88 -23.84
CA ARG A 142 19.29 10.70 -22.97
C ARG A 142 19.83 11.15 -21.61
N PRO A 143 19.09 10.99 -20.50
CA PRO A 143 19.64 11.28 -19.19
C PRO A 143 20.84 10.35 -18.96
N ALA A 144 21.99 10.96 -18.74
CA ALA A 144 23.24 10.27 -18.47
C ALA A 144 23.22 9.70 -17.04
N ASN A 145 22.57 8.55 -16.82
CA ASN A 145 22.82 7.71 -15.63
C ASN A 145 22.27 6.26 -15.71
N ASP A 146 22.32 5.61 -16.88
CA ASP A 146 21.65 4.31 -17.09
C ASP A 146 22.43 3.07 -16.59
N LYS A 147 23.33 3.24 -15.61
CA LYS A 147 23.85 2.13 -14.81
C LYS A 147 23.21 2.15 -13.43
N ALA A 148 21.88 2.00 -13.39
CA ALA A 148 21.18 1.73 -12.14
C ALA A 148 21.65 0.36 -11.61
N GLU A 149 22.62 0.36 -10.69
CA GLU A 149 23.15 -0.85 -10.08
C GLU A 149 22.16 -1.35 -9.02
N LEU A 150 21.51 -2.47 -9.31
CA LEU A 150 20.56 -3.13 -8.42
C LEU A 150 21.25 -3.52 -7.09
N ILE A 151 20.65 -3.14 -5.96
CA ILE A 151 21.10 -3.65 -4.67
C ILE A 151 20.54 -5.06 -4.46
N HIS A 152 21.40 -6.05 -4.67
CA HIS A 152 21.09 -7.45 -4.36
C HIS A 152 20.74 -7.66 -2.88
N GLY A 153 19.83 -8.59 -2.57
CA GLY A 153 19.52 -9.01 -1.21
C GLY A 153 20.76 -9.43 -0.40
N ARG A 154 21.73 -10.07 -1.06
CA ARG A 154 23.06 -10.35 -0.47
C ARG A 154 23.79 -9.08 -0.03
N GLY A 155 23.70 -8.00 -0.81
CA GLY A 155 24.34 -6.72 -0.48
C GLY A 155 23.80 -6.11 0.81
N VAL A 156 22.49 -6.25 1.05
CA VAL A 156 21.84 -5.85 2.31
C VAL A 156 22.43 -6.65 3.48
N CYS A 157 22.44 -7.98 3.39
CA CYS A 157 22.97 -8.83 4.46
C CYS A 157 24.45 -8.57 4.75
N ILE A 158 25.29 -8.41 3.73
CA ILE A 158 26.72 -8.11 3.91
C ILE A 158 26.92 -6.76 4.62
N ARG A 159 26.22 -5.72 4.16
CA ARG A 159 26.36 -4.37 4.71
C ARG A 159 26.00 -4.29 6.18
N TRP A 160 25.03 -5.10 6.61
CA TRP A 160 24.56 -5.16 8.00
C TRP A 160 24.76 -6.54 8.64
N SER A 161 25.88 -7.21 8.35
CA SER A 161 26.15 -8.62 8.72
C SER A 161 25.87 -8.96 10.19
N LYS A 162 26.13 -8.03 11.12
CA LYS A 162 25.86 -8.21 12.57
C LYS A 162 24.38 -8.46 12.90
N LYS A 163 23.46 -7.98 12.05
CA LYS A 163 22.01 -8.16 12.20
C LYS A 163 21.53 -9.53 11.75
N TYR A 164 22.38 -10.34 11.11
CA TYR A 164 21.99 -11.60 10.50
C TYR A 164 22.69 -12.79 11.16
N LYS A 165 22.09 -13.97 10.99
CA LYS A 165 22.67 -15.27 11.31
C LYS A 165 22.46 -16.23 10.13
N PRO A 166 23.35 -17.21 9.88
CA PRO A 166 23.13 -18.19 8.82
C PRO A 166 21.79 -18.92 8.98
N ALA A 167 21.09 -19.16 7.87
CA ALA A 167 19.87 -19.97 7.87
C ALA A 167 20.16 -21.45 8.14
N PHE A 168 21.38 -21.90 7.82
CA PHE A 168 21.87 -23.27 7.95
C PHE A 168 23.08 -23.34 8.89
N PRO A 169 22.90 -23.24 10.23
CA PRO A 169 24.00 -23.05 11.17
C PRO A 169 25.02 -24.20 11.21
N GLN A 170 24.63 -25.44 10.86
CA GLN A 170 25.55 -26.59 10.91
C GLN A 170 26.66 -26.56 9.84
N LYS A 171 26.60 -25.63 8.88
CA LYS A 171 27.53 -25.56 7.73
C LYS A 171 28.52 -24.38 7.80
N GLY A 172 28.52 -23.63 8.91
CA GLY A 172 29.44 -22.51 9.13
C GLY A 172 28.99 -21.25 8.39
N GLU A 173 29.36 -21.12 7.13
CA GLU A 173 29.04 -19.94 6.30
C GLU A 173 27.65 -20.05 5.66
N ALA A 174 26.97 -18.91 5.53
CA ALA A 174 25.66 -18.83 4.89
C ALA A 174 25.80 -19.08 3.37
N PRO A 175 25.14 -20.10 2.81
CA PRO A 175 25.19 -20.35 1.37
C PRO A 175 24.64 -19.16 0.58
N VAL A 176 25.11 -19.01 -0.66
CA VAL A 176 24.65 -17.95 -1.57
C VAL A 176 23.91 -18.58 -2.74
N VAL A 177 22.69 -18.10 -2.99
CA VAL A 177 21.86 -18.52 -4.12
C VAL A 177 21.63 -17.39 -5.10
N ARG A 178 21.15 -17.74 -6.29
CA ARG A 178 20.81 -16.82 -7.38
C ARG A 178 19.38 -17.09 -7.79
N LEU A 179 18.51 -16.08 -7.74
CA LEU A 179 17.11 -16.20 -8.15
C LEU A 179 16.90 -15.51 -9.50
N GLN A 180 16.42 -16.25 -10.50
CA GLN A 180 16.06 -15.73 -11.80
C GLN A 180 14.68 -15.07 -11.73
N TYR A 181 14.61 -13.81 -12.13
CA TYR A 181 13.38 -13.04 -12.29
C TYR A 181 12.80 -13.27 -13.69
N PRO A 182 11.53 -12.89 -13.96
CA PRO A 182 10.86 -13.13 -15.25
C PRO A 182 11.33 -12.17 -16.37
N SER A 183 12.65 -12.01 -16.50
CA SER A 183 13.35 -11.29 -17.55
C SER A 183 14.66 -11.99 -17.89
N SER A 184 15.27 -11.63 -19.03
CA SER A 184 16.61 -12.11 -19.42
C SER A 184 17.76 -11.45 -18.64
N ALA A 185 17.45 -10.62 -17.64
CA ALA A 185 18.46 -10.00 -16.80
C ALA A 185 19.17 -11.02 -15.90
N LYS A 186 20.35 -10.64 -15.40
CA LYS A 186 21.13 -11.49 -14.48
C LYS A 186 20.32 -11.77 -13.19
N PRO A 187 20.37 -13.01 -12.66
CA PRO A 187 19.74 -13.35 -11.39
C PRO A 187 20.14 -12.45 -10.22
N GLU A 188 19.20 -12.21 -9.30
CA GLU A 188 19.51 -11.54 -8.02
C GLU A 188 20.23 -12.51 -7.07
N ARG A 189 21.25 -12.03 -6.36
CA ARG A 189 22.03 -12.82 -5.41
C ARG A 189 21.48 -12.66 -4.00
N PHE A 190 21.29 -13.77 -3.30
CA PHE A 190 20.88 -13.80 -1.91
C PHE A 190 21.85 -14.59 -1.06
N GLU A 191 22.10 -14.11 0.15
CA GLU A 191 22.75 -14.89 1.21
C GLU A 191 21.65 -15.54 2.04
N LEU A 192 21.73 -16.87 2.24
CA LEU A 192 20.75 -17.62 3.01
C LEU A 192 20.98 -17.39 4.50
N SER A 193 20.48 -16.26 4.98
CA SER A 193 20.55 -15.81 6.36
C SER A 193 19.17 -15.46 6.91
N MET A 194 19.07 -15.34 8.22
CA MET A 194 17.87 -14.88 8.92
C MET A 194 18.20 -13.63 9.72
N PRO A 195 17.33 -12.61 9.73
CA PRO A 195 17.53 -11.47 10.59
C PRO A 195 17.37 -11.87 12.06
N ARG A 196 18.09 -11.17 12.93
CA ARG A 196 17.95 -11.29 14.39
C ARG A 196 16.70 -10.57 14.89
N ASP A 197 16.36 -9.45 14.26
CA ASP A 197 15.14 -8.69 14.50
C ASP A 197 14.10 -9.04 13.42
N PRO A 198 12.89 -9.48 13.77
CA PRO A 198 11.84 -9.77 12.79
C PRO A 198 11.42 -8.57 11.93
N SER A 199 11.70 -7.33 12.36
CA SER A 199 11.42 -6.11 11.59
C SER A 199 12.48 -5.78 10.53
N ASP A 200 13.66 -6.40 10.61
CA ASP A 200 14.70 -6.25 9.59
C ASP A 200 14.37 -7.07 8.33
N PHE A 201 15.01 -6.71 7.22
CA PHE A 201 14.89 -7.44 5.96
C PHE A 201 15.17 -8.94 6.14
N ASN A 202 14.33 -9.81 5.58
CA ASN A 202 14.51 -11.26 5.63
C ASN A 202 14.72 -11.81 4.21
N PRO A 203 15.94 -12.28 3.86
CA PRO A 203 16.24 -12.73 2.50
C PRO A 203 15.52 -14.02 2.13
N LEU A 204 15.21 -14.91 3.08
CA LEU A 204 14.44 -16.13 2.81
C LEU A 204 13.00 -15.80 2.43
N GLU A 205 12.36 -14.93 3.21
CA GLU A 205 11.01 -14.47 2.94
C GLU A 205 10.93 -13.70 1.62
N ASP A 206 11.94 -12.86 1.30
CA ASP A 206 11.98 -12.18 0.01
C ASP A 206 12.07 -13.17 -1.16
N ILE A 207 12.85 -14.26 -1.03
CA ILE A 207 12.88 -15.34 -2.02
C ILE A 207 11.49 -15.99 -2.14
N TYR A 208 10.87 -16.39 -1.03
CA TYR A 208 9.57 -17.08 -1.03
C TYR A 208 8.48 -16.25 -1.70
N TYR A 209 8.30 -15.01 -1.25
CA TYR A 209 7.27 -14.13 -1.80
C TYR A 209 7.57 -13.75 -3.25
N THR A 210 8.85 -13.60 -3.64
CA THR A 210 9.20 -13.37 -5.05
C THR A 210 8.79 -14.55 -5.93
N ILE A 211 9.08 -15.78 -5.49
CA ILE A 211 8.69 -16.99 -6.23
C ILE A 211 7.17 -17.10 -6.33
N GLU A 212 6.43 -16.86 -5.23
CA GLU A 212 4.97 -16.88 -5.22
C GLU A 212 4.39 -15.89 -6.25
N GLU A 213 4.87 -14.64 -6.28
CA GLU A 213 4.39 -13.65 -7.25
C GLU A 213 4.78 -13.99 -8.70
N ILE A 214 5.96 -14.59 -8.94
CA ILE A 214 6.34 -15.07 -10.28
C ILE A 214 5.41 -16.19 -10.73
N VAL A 215 5.22 -17.20 -9.88
CA VAL A 215 4.37 -18.36 -10.16
C VAL A 215 2.93 -17.92 -10.44
N GLN A 216 2.41 -16.99 -9.64
CA GLN A 216 1.03 -16.53 -9.74
C GLN A 216 0.76 -15.65 -10.96
N HIS A 217 1.71 -14.78 -11.33
CA HIS A 217 1.44 -13.72 -12.30
C HIS A 217 2.16 -13.84 -13.63
N TYR A 218 3.23 -14.64 -13.73
CA TYR A 218 4.07 -14.71 -14.94
C TYR A 218 4.01 -16.06 -15.64
N LEU A 219 3.46 -17.09 -15.00
CA LEU A 219 3.42 -18.44 -15.55
C LEU A 219 2.02 -18.83 -16.02
N PRO A 220 1.92 -19.71 -17.03
CA PRO A 220 0.67 -20.34 -17.41
C PRO A 220 -0.01 -21.08 -16.23
N PRO A 221 -1.35 -21.17 -16.18
CA PRO A 221 -2.08 -21.73 -15.03
C PRO A 221 -1.73 -23.17 -14.65
N ASP A 222 -1.41 -24.01 -15.63
CA ASP A 222 -0.99 -25.40 -15.45
C ASP A 222 0.33 -25.50 -14.69
N LEU A 223 1.35 -24.74 -15.13
CA LEU A 223 2.64 -24.69 -14.48
C LEU A 223 2.56 -23.96 -13.13
N ALA A 224 1.72 -22.93 -13.04
CA ALA A 224 1.49 -22.22 -11.79
C ALA A 224 0.96 -23.16 -10.71
N ALA A 225 -0.04 -23.99 -11.05
CA ALA A 225 -0.64 -24.95 -10.13
C ALA A 225 0.35 -26.03 -9.66
N GLU A 226 1.22 -26.52 -10.55
CA GLU A 226 2.29 -27.45 -10.19
C GLU A 226 3.27 -26.82 -9.18
N LEU A 227 3.77 -25.62 -9.50
CA LEU A 227 4.78 -24.94 -8.68
C LEU A 227 4.21 -24.37 -7.36
N SER A 228 2.90 -24.18 -7.26
CA SER A 228 2.19 -23.78 -6.03
C SER A 228 1.62 -24.95 -5.23
N SER A 229 1.90 -26.21 -5.59
CA SER A 229 1.37 -27.40 -4.91
C SER A 229 1.70 -27.41 -3.41
N GLU A 230 0.73 -27.81 -2.57
CA GLU A 230 0.94 -27.92 -1.12
C GLU A 230 1.89 -29.06 -0.72
N ALA A 231 2.03 -30.07 -1.59
CA ALA A 231 2.92 -31.21 -1.38
C ALA A 231 4.34 -30.90 -1.88
N ASP A 232 4.45 -30.49 -3.14
CA ASP A 232 5.73 -30.43 -3.87
C ASP A 232 6.01 -29.07 -4.51
N GLY A 233 5.24 -28.02 -4.16
CA GLY A 233 5.45 -26.68 -4.69
C GLY A 233 6.81 -26.10 -4.31
N THR A 234 7.32 -25.17 -5.13
CA THR A 234 8.69 -24.65 -5.01
C THR A 234 8.95 -24.07 -3.61
N VAL A 235 8.09 -23.18 -3.13
CA VAL A 235 8.26 -22.57 -1.80
C VAL A 235 8.11 -23.59 -0.66
N ARG A 236 7.27 -24.60 -0.83
CA ARG A 236 7.11 -25.70 0.14
C ARG A 236 8.40 -26.49 0.28
N LEU A 237 9.06 -26.82 -0.84
CA LEU A 237 10.35 -27.51 -0.87
C LEU A 237 11.45 -26.66 -0.21
N LEU A 238 11.50 -25.36 -0.50
CA LEU A 238 12.47 -24.45 0.12
C LEU A 238 12.30 -24.34 1.65
N LYS A 239 11.05 -24.16 2.11
CA LYS A 239 10.74 -24.15 3.56
C LYS A 239 11.11 -25.47 4.23
N ARG A 240 10.87 -26.61 3.55
CA ARG A 240 11.27 -27.94 4.03
C ARG A 240 12.78 -28.07 4.14
N ALA A 241 13.54 -27.60 3.16
CA ALA A 241 15.00 -27.61 3.18
C ALA A 241 15.56 -26.82 4.37
N VAL A 242 15.02 -25.62 4.65
CA VAL A 242 15.41 -24.84 5.84
C VAL A 242 15.06 -25.60 7.13
N HIS A 243 13.85 -26.15 7.24
CA HIS A 243 13.42 -26.89 8.43
C HIS A 243 14.28 -28.13 8.70
N LYS A 244 14.67 -28.85 7.65
CA LYS A 244 15.55 -30.03 7.75
C LYS A 244 17.04 -29.69 7.82
N ASN A 245 17.39 -28.41 7.71
CA ASN A 245 18.77 -27.94 7.64
C ASN A 245 19.56 -28.58 6.46
N GLU A 246 18.92 -28.70 5.30
CA GLU A 246 19.45 -29.29 4.06
C GLU A 246 19.73 -28.17 3.02
N PRO A 247 20.90 -27.50 3.05
CA PRO A 247 21.18 -26.38 2.13
C PRO A 247 21.28 -26.81 0.66
N GLN A 248 21.72 -28.04 0.38
CA GLN A 248 21.84 -28.54 -0.99
C GLN A 248 20.46 -28.67 -1.65
N ASP A 249 19.46 -29.13 -0.90
CA ASP A 249 18.08 -29.22 -1.38
C ASP A 249 17.51 -27.84 -1.70
N PHE A 250 17.84 -26.83 -0.88
CA PHE A 250 17.46 -25.44 -1.16
C PHE A 250 18.09 -24.95 -2.46
N ILE A 251 19.41 -25.17 -2.65
CA ILE A 251 20.14 -24.76 -3.85
C ILE A 251 19.57 -25.47 -5.09
N ASN A 252 19.42 -26.79 -5.04
CA ASN A 252 18.88 -27.58 -6.16
C ASN A 252 17.47 -27.15 -6.54
N THR A 253 16.63 -26.81 -5.55
CA THR A 253 15.26 -26.33 -5.78
C THR A 253 15.28 -24.97 -6.50
N ILE A 254 16.13 -24.04 -6.08
CA ILE A 254 16.29 -22.73 -6.75
C ILE A 254 16.84 -22.91 -8.17
N GLU A 255 17.81 -23.79 -8.39
CA GLU A 255 18.37 -24.08 -9.71
C GLU A 255 17.33 -24.67 -10.66
N SER A 256 16.49 -25.60 -10.16
CA SER A 256 15.36 -26.16 -10.91
C SER A 256 14.37 -25.07 -11.29
N PHE A 257 13.96 -24.24 -10.33
CA PHE A 257 13.07 -23.10 -10.58
C PHE A 257 13.63 -22.14 -11.63
N ASN A 258 14.91 -21.77 -11.52
CA ASN A 258 15.56 -20.88 -12.48
C ASN A 258 15.56 -21.45 -13.91
N LYS A 259 15.84 -22.76 -14.07
CA LYS A 259 15.77 -23.44 -15.37
C LYS A 259 14.37 -23.34 -15.96
N THR A 260 13.34 -23.56 -15.14
CA THR A 260 11.94 -23.43 -15.56
C THR A 260 11.60 -22.00 -16.00
N ILE A 261 12.04 -20.97 -15.25
CA ILE A 261 11.80 -19.58 -15.62
C ILE A 261 12.51 -19.23 -16.94
N LEU A 262 13.78 -19.59 -17.09
CA LEU A 262 14.53 -19.34 -18.33
C LEU A 262 13.87 -20.02 -19.54
N ALA A 263 13.47 -21.29 -19.41
CA ALA A 263 12.77 -21.99 -20.48
C ALA A 263 11.46 -21.29 -20.89
N ASN A 264 10.70 -20.73 -19.93
CA ASN A 264 9.47 -19.97 -20.20
C ASN A 264 9.70 -18.55 -20.72
N ILE A 265 10.91 -17.99 -20.53
CA ILE A 265 11.36 -16.77 -21.21
C ILE A 265 11.68 -17.11 -22.66
N ASP A 266 12.50 -18.13 -22.88
CA ASP A 266 13.02 -18.51 -24.21
C ASP A 266 11.90 -18.96 -25.16
N ASN A 267 10.90 -19.68 -24.66
CA ASN A 267 9.74 -20.10 -25.44
C ASN A 267 8.64 -19.03 -25.58
N GLY A 268 8.85 -17.82 -25.03
CA GLY A 268 7.95 -16.67 -25.14
C GLY A 268 6.70 -16.70 -24.26
N ARG A 269 6.47 -17.75 -23.45
CA ARG A 269 5.25 -17.86 -22.62
C ARG A 269 5.11 -16.71 -21.62
N ILE A 270 6.19 -16.32 -20.94
CA ILE A 270 6.19 -15.17 -20.02
C ILE A 270 5.85 -13.87 -20.77
N ALA A 271 6.35 -13.72 -21.99
CA ALA A 271 6.07 -12.53 -22.80
C ALA A 271 4.58 -12.45 -23.15
N THR A 272 3.97 -13.56 -23.59
CA THR A 272 2.53 -13.65 -23.88
C THR A 272 1.69 -13.29 -22.65
N VAL A 273 1.98 -13.90 -21.49
CA VAL A 273 1.25 -13.62 -20.24
C VAL A 273 1.32 -12.14 -19.86
N LEU A 274 2.45 -11.46 -20.08
CA LEU A 274 2.60 -10.04 -19.77
C LEU A 274 1.98 -9.11 -20.82
N ASP A 275 1.98 -9.50 -22.10
CA ASP A 275 1.35 -8.71 -23.16
C ASP A 275 -0.19 -8.73 -23.04
N GLU A 276 -0.77 -9.78 -22.46
CA GLU A 276 -2.21 -9.87 -22.15
C GLU A 276 -2.63 -9.07 -20.89
N LYS A 277 -1.67 -8.63 -20.07
CA LYS A 277 -1.97 -7.87 -18.84
C LYS A 277 -2.15 -6.39 -19.14
N HIS A 278 -3.23 -5.84 -18.58
CA HIS A 278 -3.56 -4.40 -18.63
C HIS A 278 -3.69 -3.75 -17.24
N ALA A 279 -3.49 -4.52 -16.17
CA ALA A 279 -3.40 -4.03 -14.81
C ALA A 279 -2.39 -4.88 -14.02
N ILE A 280 -1.70 -4.26 -13.06
CA ILE A 280 -0.76 -4.95 -12.18
C ILE A 280 -1.46 -5.22 -10.85
N PRO A 281 -1.53 -6.50 -10.41
CA PRO A 281 -2.10 -6.85 -9.12
C PRO A 281 -1.39 -6.14 -7.96
N LEU A 282 -2.16 -5.74 -6.95
CA LEU A 282 -1.65 -5.02 -5.78
C LEU A 282 -0.60 -5.82 -5.01
N SER A 283 -0.71 -7.16 -4.97
CA SER A 283 0.28 -8.03 -4.33
C SER A 283 1.66 -7.87 -4.99
N LEU A 284 1.71 -7.90 -6.31
CA LEU A 284 2.92 -7.73 -7.11
C LEU A 284 3.46 -6.29 -7.00
N VAL A 285 2.59 -5.28 -7.05
CA VAL A 285 2.99 -3.88 -6.81
C VAL A 285 3.67 -3.76 -5.44
N ARG A 286 3.02 -4.27 -4.40
CA ARG A 286 3.54 -4.26 -3.02
C ARG A 286 4.89 -4.97 -2.92
N ARG A 287 5.01 -6.16 -3.53
CA ARG A 287 6.27 -6.91 -3.56
C ARG A 287 7.41 -6.08 -4.12
N ILE A 288 7.17 -5.36 -5.22
CA ILE A 288 8.19 -4.55 -5.89
C ILE A 288 8.53 -3.30 -5.09
N VAL A 289 7.54 -2.53 -4.63
CA VAL A 289 7.81 -1.30 -3.86
C VAL A 289 8.43 -1.60 -2.50
N ASP A 290 7.98 -2.65 -1.83
CA ASP A 290 8.59 -3.02 -0.56
C ASP A 290 10.04 -3.48 -0.80
N GLN A 291 10.31 -4.25 -1.88
CA GLN A 291 11.67 -4.61 -2.30
C GLN A 291 12.57 -3.37 -2.40
N VAL A 292 12.11 -2.31 -3.08
CA VAL A 292 12.83 -1.02 -3.17
C VAL A 292 13.07 -0.42 -1.77
N TYR A 293 12.03 -0.37 -0.95
CA TYR A 293 12.07 0.22 0.39
C TYR A 293 13.07 -0.47 1.31
N TRP A 294 13.12 -1.81 1.33
CA TRP A 294 14.07 -2.55 2.16
C TRP A 294 15.54 -2.29 1.79
N ARG A 295 15.83 -2.01 0.51
CA ARG A 295 17.20 -1.74 0.05
C ARG A 295 17.64 -0.31 0.32
N ARG A 296 16.71 0.65 0.26
CA ARG A 296 17.04 2.08 0.23
C ARG A 296 16.64 2.84 1.49
N VAL A 297 15.47 2.56 2.07
CA VAL A 297 14.91 3.37 3.17
C VAL A 297 14.99 2.66 4.50
N SER A 298 14.54 1.40 4.58
CA SER A 298 14.48 0.63 5.83
C SER A 298 15.76 0.70 6.69
N PRO A 299 16.98 0.58 6.11
CA PRO A 299 18.21 0.66 6.90
C PRO A 299 18.45 2.01 7.60
N PHE A 300 17.82 3.07 7.10
CA PHE A 300 17.95 4.44 7.58
C PHE A 300 16.64 5.00 8.15
N ALA A 301 15.61 4.18 8.33
CA ALA A 301 14.30 4.62 8.84
C ALA A 301 14.39 5.36 10.19
N HIS A 302 15.38 5.02 11.02
CA HIS A 302 15.66 5.69 12.29
C HIS A 302 16.14 7.15 12.11
N VAL A 303 16.75 7.50 10.97
CA VAL A 303 17.17 8.86 10.63
C VAL A 303 15.95 9.71 10.26
N LEU A 304 15.01 9.14 9.50
CA LEU A 304 13.78 9.80 9.09
C LEU A 304 12.85 10.14 10.25
N LYS A 305 12.92 9.38 11.36
CA LYS A 305 12.13 9.64 12.58
C LYS A 305 12.71 10.74 13.49
N ARG A 306 13.92 11.23 13.20
CA ARG A 306 14.64 12.20 14.06
C ARG A 306 14.35 13.67 13.73
N VAL A 307 13.27 13.96 13.03
CA VAL A 307 12.91 15.35 12.70
C VAL A 307 12.39 16.07 13.93
N LYS A 308 12.80 17.33 14.11
CA LYS A 308 12.39 18.18 15.23
C LYS A 308 11.04 18.83 14.92
N GLY A 309 10.03 18.54 15.74
CA GLY A 309 8.73 19.22 15.73
C GLY A 309 7.54 18.35 15.30
N LYS A 310 6.34 18.68 15.79
CA LYS A 310 5.10 17.97 15.40
C LYS A 310 4.74 18.20 13.92
N GLU A 311 5.07 19.38 13.39
CA GLU A 311 4.79 19.82 12.01
C GLU A 311 5.60 19.07 10.95
N THR A 312 6.66 18.36 11.36
CA THR A 312 7.56 17.59 10.49
C THR A 312 7.51 16.08 10.79
N THR A 313 6.47 15.63 11.51
CA THR A 313 6.29 14.21 11.82
C THR A 313 6.03 13.45 10.52
N TYR A 314 7.03 12.70 10.07
CA TYR A 314 6.98 11.92 8.86
C TYR A 314 5.93 10.81 8.96
N GLY A 315 4.86 10.94 8.16
CA GLY A 315 3.80 9.96 8.05
C GLY A 315 3.72 9.42 6.62
N GLU A 316 3.75 8.09 6.48
CA GLU A 316 3.66 7.41 5.18
C GLU A 316 2.26 6.89 4.90
N LEU A 317 1.78 7.09 3.68
CA LEU A 317 0.62 6.37 3.17
C LEU A 317 1.06 4.96 2.75
N LEU A 318 0.34 3.95 3.22
CA LEU A 318 0.67 2.56 2.93
C LEU A 318 0.13 2.14 1.57
N ALA A 319 0.79 1.18 0.92
CA ALA A 319 0.46 0.77 -0.46
C ALA A 319 -1.01 0.38 -0.69
N PRO A 320 -1.71 -0.31 0.23
CA PRO A 320 -3.15 -0.58 0.08
C PRO A 320 -4.01 0.68 0.06
N PHE A 321 -3.64 1.72 0.82
CA PHE A 321 -4.38 2.97 0.82
C PHE A 321 -4.14 3.77 -0.46
N VAL A 322 -2.89 3.83 -0.90
CA VAL A 322 -2.50 4.43 -2.18
C VAL A 322 -3.25 3.78 -3.35
N HIS A 323 -3.40 2.45 -3.33
CA HIS A 323 -4.21 1.73 -4.32
C HIS A 323 -5.68 2.20 -4.33
N SER A 324 -6.31 2.33 -3.16
CA SER A 324 -7.69 2.84 -3.06
C SER A 324 -7.80 4.28 -3.59
N ILE A 325 -6.81 5.13 -3.32
CA ILE A 325 -6.75 6.49 -3.87
C ILE A 325 -6.71 6.46 -5.40
N PHE A 326 -5.83 5.65 -6.00
CA PHE A 326 -5.73 5.53 -7.45
C PHE A 326 -7.02 4.99 -8.08
N GLN A 327 -7.66 4.02 -7.43
CA GLN A 327 -8.94 3.47 -7.88
C GLN A 327 -10.06 4.54 -7.87
N GLN A 328 -10.19 5.30 -6.78
CA GLN A 328 -11.24 6.32 -6.66
C GLN A 328 -11.01 7.54 -7.56
N THR A 329 -9.74 7.91 -7.75
CA THR A 329 -9.38 9.03 -8.62
C THR A 329 -9.48 8.65 -10.10
N GLY A 330 -9.38 7.36 -10.44
CA GLY A 330 -9.37 6.89 -11.83
C GLY A 330 -8.01 7.08 -12.51
N LEU A 331 -6.93 7.16 -11.71
CA LEU A 331 -5.59 7.41 -12.19
C LEU A 331 -5.10 6.26 -13.09
N ASN A 332 -4.65 6.59 -14.30
CA ASN A 332 -4.25 5.63 -15.33
C ASN A 332 -3.00 6.12 -16.09
N SER A 333 -2.55 5.38 -17.11
CA SER A 333 -1.29 5.68 -17.82
C SER A 333 -1.31 6.97 -18.64
N GLN A 334 -2.48 7.51 -18.95
CA GLN A 334 -2.64 8.78 -19.66
C GLN A 334 -2.72 9.98 -18.72
N SER A 335 -2.74 9.73 -17.41
CA SER A 335 -2.88 10.76 -16.38
C SER A 335 -1.54 11.34 -15.94
N VAL A 336 -1.59 12.55 -15.39
CA VAL A 336 -0.46 13.20 -14.70
C VAL A 336 -0.74 13.24 -13.20
N PHE A 337 0.14 12.63 -12.42
CA PHE A 337 0.09 12.57 -10.95
C PHE A 337 1.15 13.47 -10.33
N VAL A 338 0.79 14.21 -9.27
CA VAL A 338 1.69 15.07 -8.50
C VAL A 338 1.55 14.81 -7.00
N ASP A 339 2.66 14.62 -6.27
CA ASP A 339 2.68 14.50 -4.81
C ASP A 339 3.44 15.68 -4.18
N LEU A 340 2.73 16.52 -3.42
CA LEU A 340 3.27 17.72 -2.78
C LEU A 340 3.69 17.40 -1.34
N GLY A 341 5.00 17.41 -1.08
CA GLY A 341 5.56 16.87 0.16
C GLY A 341 5.72 15.35 0.09
N SER A 342 6.39 14.89 -0.97
CA SER A 342 6.43 13.46 -1.35
C SER A 342 7.22 12.56 -0.40
N GLY A 343 7.94 13.13 0.58
CA GLY A 343 8.78 12.36 1.49
C GLY A 343 9.86 11.58 0.74
N VAL A 344 9.95 10.27 1.02
CA VAL A 344 10.85 9.35 0.30
C VAL A 344 10.29 8.89 -1.06
N GLY A 345 9.18 9.48 -1.54
CA GLY A 345 8.64 9.25 -2.87
C GLY A 345 7.76 8.00 -3.04
N ASN A 346 7.36 7.32 -1.96
CA ASN A 346 6.64 6.04 -2.04
C ASN A 346 5.40 6.10 -2.95
N VAL A 347 4.59 7.16 -2.85
CA VAL A 347 3.35 7.28 -3.64
C VAL A 347 3.66 7.56 -5.12
N VAL A 348 4.63 8.43 -5.40
CA VAL A 348 5.10 8.72 -6.77
C VAL A 348 5.60 7.45 -7.46
N LEU A 349 6.39 6.66 -6.75
CA LEU A 349 6.92 5.39 -7.24
C LEU A 349 5.81 4.37 -7.48
N GLN A 350 4.85 4.25 -6.55
CA GLN A 350 3.71 3.36 -6.73
C GLN A 350 2.80 3.82 -7.87
N SER A 351 2.60 5.12 -8.08
CA SER A 351 1.84 5.66 -9.22
C SER A 351 2.48 5.20 -10.53
N ALA A 352 3.75 5.53 -10.75
CA ALA A 352 4.46 5.16 -11.96
C ALA A 352 4.51 3.65 -12.20
N LEU A 353 4.65 2.85 -11.13
CA LEU A 353 4.63 1.39 -11.23
C LEU A 353 3.22 0.85 -11.50
N GLN A 354 2.22 1.23 -10.69
CA GLN A 354 0.91 0.60 -10.66
C GLN A 354 -0.02 1.10 -11.76
N THR A 355 -0.02 2.40 -12.06
CA THR A 355 -0.90 3.02 -13.07
C THR A 355 -0.17 3.27 -14.38
N GLY A 356 1.14 3.46 -14.34
CA GLY A 356 1.92 3.88 -15.52
C GLY A 356 1.82 5.37 -15.82
N ALA A 357 1.17 6.14 -14.94
CA ALA A 357 1.01 7.59 -15.07
C ALA A 357 2.37 8.31 -15.05
N GLU A 358 2.42 9.46 -15.73
CA GLU A 358 3.49 10.42 -15.50
C GLU A 358 3.41 10.94 -14.06
N SER A 359 4.45 10.71 -13.27
CA SER A 359 4.41 10.89 -11.82
C SER A 359 5.50 11.86 -11.35
N HIS A 360 5.08 12.89 -10.62
CA HIS A 360 5.95 13.93 -10.07
C HIS A 360 5.84 13.98 -8.56
N GLY A 361 6.97 14.22 -7.89
CA GLY A 361 7.03 14.48 -6.47
C GLY A 361 7.97 15.63 -6.16
N ILE A 362 7.68 16.35 -5.09
CA ILE A 362 8.56 17.39 -4.56
C ILE A 362 8.62 17.30 -3.03
N GLU A 363 9.84 17.34 -2.49
CA GLU A 363 10.11 17.23 -1.06
C GLU A 363 11.14 18.28 -0.66
N ILE A 364 10.92 18.94 0.48
CA ILE A 364 11.80 20.01 0.98
C ILE A 364 12.95 19.47 1.84
N MET A 365 12.75 18.33 2.52
CA MET A 365 13.74 17.74 3.41
C MET A 365 14.85 17.01 2.64
N ASP A 366 16.08 17.49 2.75
CA ASP A 366 17.27 16.96 2.07
C ASP A 366 17.40 15.43 2.14
N ALA A 367 17.27 14.86 3.35
CA ALA A 367 17.42 13.42 3.54
C ALA A 367 16.30 12.63 2.86
N ALA A 368 15.06 13.09 2.95
CA ALA A 368 13.92 12.41 2.35
C ALA A 368 13.98 12.48 0.82
N ALA A 369 14.29 13.66 0.27
CA ALA A 369 14.50 13.86 -1.16
C ALA A 369 15.64 12.98 -1.70
N GLY A 370 16.78 12.91 -0.99
CA GLY A 370 17.88 12.01 -1.36
C GLY A 370 17.48 10.53 -1.36
N TYR A 371 16.69 10.09 -0.37
CA TYR A 371 16.16 8.72 -0.38
C TYR A 371 15.15 8.49 -1.50
N ALA A 372 14.37 9.51 -1.90
CA ALA A 372 13.43 9.39 -3.01
C ALA A 372 14.15 9.11 -4.33
N ASP A 373 15.21 9.87 -4.63
CA ASP A 373 16.07 9.63 -5.80
C ASP A 373 16.70 8.23 -5.77
N ASP A 374 17.13 7.84 -4.57
CA ASP A 374 17.71 6.54 -4.34
C ASP A 374 16.69 5.42 -4.63
N GLN A 375 15.46 5.54 -4.11
CA GLN A 375 14.36 4.62 -4.37
C GLN A 375 13.99 4.57 -5.84
N ALA A 376 13.88 5.72 -6.52
CA ALA A 376 13.56 5.77 -7.94
C ALA A 376 14.60 5.03 -8.79
N THR A 377 15.87 5.11 -8.43
CA THR A 377 16.96 4.38 -9.11
C THR A 377 16.81 2.86 -8.93
N GLU A 378 16.56 2.41 -7.70
CA GLU A 378 16.35 0.99 -7.40
C GLU A 378 15.07 0.45 -8.06
N LEU A 379 13.97 1.24 -8.08
CA LEU A 379 12.73 0.87 -8.76
C LEU A 379 12.96 0.68 -10.27
N ARG A 380 13.70 1.57 -10.93
CA ARG A 380 14.04 1.41 -12.35
C ARG A 380 14.83 0.13 -12.62
N ALA A 381 15.77 -0.24 -11.73
CA ALA A 381 16.51 -1.49 -11.84
C ALA A 381 15.60 -2.71 -11.63
N ARG A 382 14.72 -2.68 -10.62
CA ARG A 382 13.75 -3.75 -10.34
C ARG A 382 12.71 -3.91 -11.44
N ALA A 383 12.23 -2.82 -12.03
CA ALA A 383 11.30 -2.86 -13.14
C ALA A 383 11.88 -3.63 -14.34
N LYS A 384 13.19 -3.46 -14.62
CA LYS A 384 13.91 -4.26 -15.62
C LYS A 384 13.96 -5.75 -15.23
N LEU A 385 14.20 -6.09 -13.96
CA LEU A 385 14.15 -7.48 -13.49
C LEU A 385 12.77 -8.12 -13.64
N TRP A 386 11.73 -7.41 -13.21
CA TRP A 386 10.33 -7.84 -13.28
C TRP A 386 9.71 -7.71 -14.67
N ASN A 387 10.45 -7.17 -15.65
CA ASN A 387 9.98 -6.93 -17.02
C ASN A 387 8.72 -6.04 -17.10
N ILE A 388 8.61 -5.06 -16.21
CA ILE A 388 7.48 -4.13 -16.13
C ILE A 388 7.89 -2.74 -16.63
N SER A 389 7.08 -2.15 -17.51
CA SER A 389 7.20 -0.78 -17.95
C SER A 389 6.65 0.18 -16.89
N LEU A 390 7.47 1.17 -16.53
CA LEU A 390 7.13 2.24 -15.60
C LEU A 390 6.61 3.47 -16.35
N GLY A 391 5.71 4.21 -15.70
CA GLY A 391 5.45 5.61 -16.04
C GLY A 391 6.68 6.49 -15.81
N PRO A 392 6.80 7.64 -16.48
CA PRO A 392 7.87 8.60 -16.21
C PRO A 392 7.81 9.07 -14.75
N MET A 393 8.98 9.19 -14.10
CA MET A 393 9.10 9.67 -12.73
C MET A 393 10.07 10.84 -12.64
N THR A 394 9.62 11.93 -12.05
CA THR A 394 10.44 13.11 -11.72
C THR A 394 10.29 13.43 -10.24
N LEU A 395 11.41 13.46 -9.52
CA LEU A 395 11.46 13.83 -8.11
C LEU A 395 12.28 15.10 -7.99
N LEU A 396 11.72 16.10 -7.31
CA LEU A 396 12.35 17.39 -7.12
C LEU A 396 12.68 17.58 -5.63
N HIS A 397 13.86 18.14 -5.38
CA HIS A 397 14.22 18.64 -4.06
C HIS A 397 13.96 20.15 -4.03
N GLY A 398 13.04 20.59 -3.18
CA GLY A 398 12.70 22.01 -3.04
C GLY A 398 11.38 22.26 -2.34
N ASP A 399 11.08 23.54 -2.16
CA ASP A 399 9.77 23.98 -1.68
C ASP A 399 8.75 23.93 -2.83
N PHE A 400 7.67 23.19 -2.63
CA PHE A 400 6.58 23.16 -3.60
C PHE A 400 5.90 24.50 -3.78
N LEU A 401 6.00 25.43 -2.82
CA LEU A 401 5.48 26.78 -2.92
C LEU A 401 6.24 27.64 -3.94
N GLU A 402 7.53 27.36 -4.13
CA GLU A 402 8.46 28.24 -4.85
C GLU A 402 8.99 27.64 -6.16
N SER A 403 8.64 26.39 -6.49
CA SER A 403 9.19 25.67 -7.65
C SER A 403 8.44 25.95 -8.95
N PRO A 404 9.01 26.65 -9.94
CA PRO A 404 8.34 26.88 -11.22
C PRO A 404 8.09 25.58 -11.99
N GLN A 405 8.97 24.59 -11.79
CA GLN A 405 8.84 23.27 -12.40
C GLN A 405 7.59 22.53 -11.89
N ILE A 406 7.27 22.65 -10.59
CA ILE A 406 6.04 22.04 -10.07
C ILE A 406 4.80 22.79 -10.57
N ASP A 407 4.87 24.12 -10.68
CA ASP A 407 3.78 24.95 -11.17
C ASP A 407 3.41 24.61 -12.62
N ASP A 408 4.40 24.36 -13.47
CA ASP A 408 4.18 23.90 -14.85
C ASP A 408 3.47 22.54 -14.92
N VAL A 409 3.77 21.64 -14.01
CA VAL A 409 3.15 20.30 -13.96
C VAL A 409 1.74 20.38 -13.37
N LEU A 410 1.52 21.20 -12.35
CA LEU A 410 0.20 21.38 -11.72
C LEU A 410 -0.85 21.85 -12.73
N ARG A 411 -0.50 22.73 -13.67
CA ARG A 411 -1.42 23.20 -14.73
C ARG A 411 -2.04 22.09 -15.59
N ARG A 412 -1.37 20.94 -15.70
CA ARG A 412 -1.82 19.78 -16.49
C ARG A 412 -2.14 18.55 -15.66
N ALA A 413 -1.98 18.62 -14.34
CA ALA A 413 -2.20 17.51 -13.42
C ALA A 413 -3.65 17.01 -13.49
N ASP A 414 -3.81 15.69 -13.40
CA ASP A 414 -5.12 15.02 -13.27
C ASP A 414 -5.42 14.69 -11.81
N VAL A 415 -4.38 14.30 -11.06
CA VAL A 415 -4.48 13.98 -9.64
C VAL A 415 -3.31 14.61 -8.89
N VAL A 416 -3.63 15.37 -7.85
CA VAL A 416 -2.65 15.93 -6.91
C VAL A 416 -2.88 15.29 -5.54
N LEU A 417 -1.83 14.80 -4.90
CA LEU A 417 -1.85 14.35 -3.52
C LEU A 417 -1.12 15.36 -2.63
N VAL A 418 -1.69 15.62 -1.46
CA VAL A 418 -1.01 16.34 -0.39
C VAL A 418 -1.36 15.74 0.98
N ASN A 419 -0.36 15.21 1.68
CA ASN A 419 -0.54 14.79 3.08
C ASN A 419 -0.50 16.01 4.02
N ASN A 420 -1.55 16.81 4.00
CA ASN A 420 -1.65 18.06 4.77
C ASN A 420 -2.11 17.88 6.23
N LYS A 421 -2.07 16.67 6.79
CA LYS A 421 -2.68 16.35 8.10
C LYS A 421 -2.16 17.23 9.25
N VAL A 422 -0.88 17.58 9.19
CA VAL A 422 -0.19 18.38 10.21
C VAL A 422 0.24 19.76 9.71
N PHE A 423 -0.22 20.16 8.51
CA PHE A 423 0.17 21.44 7.92
C PHE A 423 -0.53 22.61 8.61
N PRO A 424 0.17 23.72 8.89
CA PRO A 424 -0.43 24.93 9.43
C PRO A 424 -1.48 25.52 8.46
N SER A 425 -2.50 26.20 9.01
CA SER A 425 -3.55 26.84 8.20
C SER A 425 -3.01 27.80 7.15
N LYS A 426 -1.92 28.53 7.46
CA LYS A 426 -1.27 29.45 6.50
C LYS A 426 -0.78 28.69 5.25
N LEU A 427 -0.13 27.54 5.45
CA LEU A 427 0.37 26.71 4.36
C LEU A 427 -0.77 26.12 3.53
N ASN A 428 -1.85 25.69 4.17
CA ASN A 428 -3.05 25.23 3.47
C ASN A 428 -3.70 26.32 2.60
N ASN A 429 -3.71 27.57 3.06
CA ASN A 429 -4.23 28.69 2.25
C ASN A 429 -3.34 28.95 1.02
N GLN A 430 -2.02 28.88 1.17
CA GLN A 430 -1.08 29.03 0.04
C GLN A 430 -1.18 27.88 -0.97
N LEU A 431 -1.51 26.67 -0.50
CA LEU A 431 -1.81 25.54 -1.38
C LEU A 431 -3.09 25.77 -2.19
N LEU A 432 -4.15 26.32 -1.57
CA LEU A 432 -5.37 26.69 -2.29
C LEU A 432 -5.08 27.71 -3.40
N ASP A 433 -4.23 28.70 -3.13
CA ASP A 433 -3.81 29.68 -4.15
C ASP A 433 -3.15 28.98 -5.35
N LYS A 434 -2.31 27.95 -5.13
CA LYS A 434 -1.75 27.14 -6.23
C LYS A 434 -2.79 26.31 -6.97
N PHE A 435 -3.81 25.83 -6.28
CA PHE A 435 -4.84 25.01 -6.91
C PHE A 435 -5.72 25.79 -7.90
N LEU A 436 -5.64 27.14 -7.90
CA LEU A 436 -6.24 27.98 -8.93
C LEU A 436 -5.76 27.66 -10.34
N ASP A 437 -4.54 27.15 -10.50
CA ASP A 437 -3.96 26.85 -11.81
C ASP A 437 -4.29 25.44 -12.34
N LEU A 438 -4.93 24.59 -11.53
CA LEU A 438 -5.30 23.23 -11.95
C LEU A 438 -6.29 23.25 -13.12
N LYS A 439 -6.28 22.23 -13.96
CA LYS A 439 -7.31 22.10 -15.00
C LYS A 439 -8.66 21.66 -14.41
N LEU A 440 -9.74 21.97 -15.12
CA LEU A 440 -11.07 21.43 -14.80
C LEU A 440 -11.04 19.90 -14.77
N GLY A 441 -11.72 19.31 -13.78
CA GLY A 441 -11.75 17.88 -13.53
C GLY A 441 -10.54 17.34 -12.76
N CYS A 442 -9.48 18.14 -12.52
CA CYS A 442 -8.37 17.71 -11.66
C CYS A 442 -8.88 17.40 -10.26
N LYS A 443 -8.40 16.28 -9.70
CA LYS A 443 -8.73 15.81 -8.35
C LYS A 443 -7.57 16.10 -7.40
N VAL A 444 -7.83 16.72 -6.26
CA VAL A 444 -6.84 16.88 -5.18
C VAL A 444 -7.24 16.00 -4.00
N VAL A 445 -6.33 15.13 -3.58
CA VAL A 445 -6.48 14.20 -2.47
C VAL A 445 -5.75 14.76 -1.26
N SER A 446 -6.44 14.88 -0.11
CA SER A 446 -5.87 15.46 1.11
C SER A 446 -6.30 14.73 2.38
N LEU A 447 -5.50 14.83 3.45
CA LEU A 447 -5.82 14.23 4.77
C LEU A 447 -6.49 15.22 5.75
N ALA A 448 -6.63 16.46 5.34
CA ALA A 448 -7.44 17.50 5.97
C ALA A 448 -8.19 18.29 4.90
N SER A 449 -9.47 18.59 5.20
CA SER A 449 -10.36 19.36 4.33
C SER A 449 -9.82 20.76 4.09
N PHE A 450 -10.03 21.26 2.88
CA PHE A 450 -9.79 22.66 2.53
C PHE A 450 -11.06 23.51 2.57
N GLY A 451 -12.20 22.93 2.98
CA GLY A 451 -13.47 23.62 3.14
C GLY A 451 -14.32 23.73 1.86
N ALA A 452 -13.97 22.98 0.82
CA ALA A 452 -14.65 22.96 -0.48
C ALA A 452 -15.95 22.14 -0.46
N GLY A 453 -16.86 22.41 0.48
CA GLY A 453 -18.02 21.54 0.72
C GLY A 453 -19.02 22.15 1.68
N GLY A 454 -19.54 23.32 1.32
CA GLY A 454 -20.48 24.10 2.12
C GLY A 454 -21.86 23.46 2.26
N GLY A 455 -21.98 22.42 3.09
CA GLY A 455 -23.23 21.76 3.42
C GLY A 455 -23.63 21.90 4.89
N LYS A 456 -23.47 23.07 5.52
CA LYS A 456 -24.17 23.47 6.78
C LYS A 456 -23.86 24.92 7.17
N HIS A 457 -24.88 25.77 7.05
CA HIS A 457 -25.16 27.00 7.80
C HIS A 457 -23.99 27.62 8.60
N GLY A 458 -23.31 28.56 7.96
CA GLY A 458 -22.45 29.54 8.60
C GLY A 458 -21.93 30.50 7.54
N ALA A 459 -22.46 31.71 7.49
CA ALA A 459 -22.03 32.76 6.58
C ALA A 459 -20.50 32.92 6.60
N ARG A 460 -19.81 32.61 5.49
CA ARG A 460 -18.42 33.05 5.24
C ARG A 460 -18.00 32.83 3.76
N ASN A 461 -17.75 33.97 3.11
CA ASN A 461 -17.05 34.24 1.85
C ASN A 461 -17.48 33.50 0.57
N GLU A 462 -18.38 34.14 -0.19
CA GLU A 462 -18.64 33.84 -1.61
C GLU A 462 -17.35 33.83 -2.47
N ASN A 463 -16.31 34.57 -2.04
CA ASN A 463 -15.01 34.66 -2.72
C ASN A 463 -13.96 33.62 -2.26
N SER A 464 -14.34 32.56 -1.55
CA SER A 464 -13.39 31.52 -1.14
C SER A 464 -12.97 30.68 -2.36
N ILE A 465 -11.66 30.51 -2.58
CA ILE A 465 -11.09 29.63 -3.63
C ILE A 465 -11.65 28.20 -3.52
N ALA A 466 -11.95 27.76 -2.30
CA ALA A 466 -12.57 26.46 -2.04
C ALA A 466 -13.90 26.26 -2.77
N ASN A 467 -14.63 27.33 -3.12
CA ASN A 467 -15.90 27.24 -3.86
C ASN A 467 -15.73 26.84 -5.34
N LEU A 468 -14.49 26.78 -5.85
CA LEU A 468 -14.18 26.27 -7.19
C LEU A 468 -14.13 24.75 -7.25
N PHE A 469 -14.22 24.09 -6.09
CA PHE A 469 -14.06 22.65 -5.95
C PHE A 469 -15.29 22.04 -5.29
N ASP A 470 -15.63 20.81 -5.70
CA ASP A 470 -16.56 19.95 -4.99
C ASP A 470 -15.74 18.92 -4.17
N GLU A 471 -15.87 18.95 -2.85
CA GLU A 471 -15.14 18.07 -1.92
C GLU A 471 -16.02 16.96 -1.37
N GLU A 472 -15.50 15.75 -1.47
CA GLU A 472 -16.08 14.55 -0.89
C GLU A 472 -15.19 13.99 0.21
N ARG A 473 -15.80 13.50 1.28
CA ARG A 473 -15.11 12.95 2.44
C ARG A 473 -15.19 11.43 2.44
N TYR A 474 -14.06 10.80 2.73
CA TYR A 474 -13.89 9.35 2.75
C TYR A 474 -13.15 8.89 4.01
N ASP A 475 -13.23 7.59 4.27
CA ASP A 475 -12.52 6.89 5.34
C ASP A 475 -11.54 5.88 4.73
N SER A 476 -10.28 5.92 5.17
CA SER A 476 -9.21 5.11 4.57
C SER A 476 -9.25 3.63 4.97
N GLY A 477 -9.97 3.27 6.03
CA GLY A 477 -9.94 1.92 6.59
C GLY A 477 -8.70 1.67 7.45
N THR A 478 -8.66 0.52 8.14
CA THR A 478 -7.56 0.16 9.03
C THR A 478 -6.29 -0.23 8.27
N GLY A 479 -5.12 0.07 8.83
CA GLY A 479 -3.83 -0.28 8.21
C GLY A 479 -3.50 0.52 6.95
N SER A 480 -4.02 1.75 6.86
CA SER A 480 -3.86 2.62 5.68
C SER A 480 -2.72 3.64 5.79
N VAL A 481 -2.27 3.93 7.02
CA VAL A 481 -1.18 4.88 7.29
C VAL A 481 -0.19 4.30 8.30
N SER A 482 1.06 4.80 8.29
CA SER A 482 2.11 4.25 9.16
C SER A 482 2.03 4.67 10.64
N TRP A 483 1.25 5.70 10.97
CA TRP A 483 1.19 6.29 12.31
C TRP A 483 -0.10 6.02 13.09
N ALA A 484 -1.09 5.37 12.47
CA ALA A 484 -2.36 5.03 13.09
C ALA A 484 -2.83 3.63 12.65
N SER A 485 -3.29 2.83 13.60
CA SER A 485 -3.90 1.52 13.31
C SER A 485 -5.36 1.64 12.85
N GLU A 486 -6.01 2.74 13.23
CA GLU A 486 -7.40 3.05 12.91
C GLU A 486 -7.55 3.75 11.56
N SER A 487 -8.79 3.83 11.07
CA SER A 487 -9.11 4.58 9.85
C SER A 487 -8.82 6.07 10.03
N VAL A 488 -8.19 6.65 9.01
CA VAL A 488 -8.00 8.09 8.89
C VAL A 488 -8.94 8.65 7.83
N GLU A 489 -9.57 9.77 8.15
CA GLU A 489 -10.39 10.52 7.20
C GLU A 489 -9.51 11.18 6.13
N TYR A 490 -9.98 11.19 4.90
CA TYR A 490 -9.36 11.91 3.79
C TYR A 490 -10.43 12.48 2.87
N PHE A 491 -10.01 13.36 1.98
CA PHE A 491 -10.89 14.15 1.13
C PHE A 491 -10.41 14.06 -0.30
N ILE A 492 -11.36 14.05 -1.24
CA ILE A 492 -11.09 14.23 -2.66
C ILE A 492 -11.88 15.44 -3.10
N MET A 493 -11.19 16.51 -3.45
CA MET A 493 -11.80 17.68 -4.09
C MET A 493 -11.63 17.59 -5.60
N THR A 494 -12.68 17.92 -6.35
CA THR A 494 -12.64 17.96 -7.81
C THR A 494 -12.82 19.38 -8.28
N LYS A 495 -11.92 19.87 -9.14
CA LYS A 495 -12.05 21.22 -9.71
C LYS A 495 -13.21 21.26 -10.70
N VAL A 496 -14.24 22.05 -10.38
CA VAL A 496 -15.48 22.13 -11.17
C VAL A 496 -15.69 23.48 -11.85
N ARG A 497 -14.92 24.51 -11.46
CA ARG A 497 -15.02 25.87 -11.99
C ARG A 497 -13.68 26.48 -12.33
#